data_AF-A0A0G1Q6J6-F1
#
_entry.id   AF-A0A0G1Q6J6-F1
#
_cell.length_a   1.000
_cell.length_b   1.000
_cell.length_c   1.000
_cell.angle_alpha   90.00
_cell.angle_beta   90.00
_cell.angle_gamma   90.00
#
_symmetry.space_group_name_H-M   'P 1'
#
loop_
_entity.id
_entity.type
_entity.pdbx_description
1 polymer ?
#
loop_
_entity_poly.entity_id
_entity_poly.type
_entity_poly.pdbx_seq_one_letter_code
_entity_poly.pdbx_strand_id
1 'polypeptide(L)'
;MFDAITPREPEDMFEHTDDQIVSPNTSSSTPVQATSSPASAPPSPIFSEPCMSTGKIILFVAGAVLVVAISGFISYYVLSARESVVPAIVTQEPTEQTTKPAEENPVIEQPVVDDSAVVDTDKDGLTDEEEEILGTSPRSSDTDRDELYDYEEVRVYHTNPLSKDSDDDGYEDGVEIAGGYDPNGLGKLLELPSVE
;
A
#
# COMPACT_ATOMS: atom_id res chain seq x y z
N MET A 1 -12.12 19.58 63.91
CA MET A 1 -11.42 18.37 63.44
C MET A 1 -11.74 18.23 61.98
N PHE A 2 -10.71 17.99 61.15
CA PHE A 2 -10.61 18.14 59.69
C PHE A 2 -9.99 19.47 59.27
N ASP A 3 -8.66 19.44 59.27
CA ASP A 3 -7.73 20.47 58.83
C ASP A 3 -7.74 20.62 57.30
N ALA A 4 -7.58 21.87 56.86
CA ALA A 4 -7.51 22.26 55.47
C ALA A 4 -6.22 21.75 54.80
N ILE A 5 -6.36 21.19 53.60
CA ILE A 5 -5.26 20.76 52.74
C ILE A 5 -4.72 22.00 52.03
N THR A 6 -3.52 22.43 52.41
CA THR A 6 -2.73 23.44 51.69
C THR A 6 -2.14 22.82 50.41
N PRO A 7 -2.29 23.43 49.22
CA PRO A 7 -1.59 22.97 48.04
C PRO A 7 -0.09 23.31 48.15
N ARG A 8 0.78 22.34 47.85
CA ARG A 8 2.23 22.52 47.72
C ARG A 8 2.55 23.15 46.36
N GLU A 9 3.36 24.20 46.39
CA GLU A 9 3.98 24.79 45.20
C GLU A 9 4.98 23.80 44.56
N PRO A 10 5.17 23.82 43.23
CA PRO A 10 6.25 23.08 42.60
C PRO A 10 7.56 23.85 42.82
N GLU A 11 8.40 23.34 43.73
CA GLU A 11 9.75 23.87 43.89
C GLU A 11 10.64 23.58 42.67
N ASP A 12 11.45 24.58 42.35
CA ASP A 12 12.42 24.70 41.27
C ASP A 12 13.36 23.49 41.15
N MET A 13 13.46 22.92 39.93
CA MET A 13 14.38 21.81 39.63
C MET A 13 15.47 22.18 38.61
N PHE A 14 15.83 23.45 38.50
CA PHE A 14 16.98 23.89 37.70
C PHE A 14 18.06 24.52 38.59
N GLU A 15 18.77 23.66 39.30
CA GLU A 15 19.95 24.01 40.06
C GLU A 15 21.21 23.90 39.19
N HIS A 16 21.70 25.07 38.77
CA HIS A 16 23.10 25.50 38.67
C HIS A 16 24.19 24.47 38.39
N THR A 17 24.82 24.58 37.22
CA THR A 17 26.24 24.24 37.04
C THR A 17 26.89 25.24 36.09
N ASP A 18 27.13 26.44 36.60
CA ASP A 18 28.13 27.37 36.08
C ASP A 18 29.40 27.15 36.91
N ASP A 19 30.46 26.64 36.30
CA ASP A 19 31.82 26.83 36.80
C ASP A 19 32.71 27.30 35.66
N GLN A 20 33.06 28.57 35.76
CA GLN A 20 34.01 29.28 34.93
C GLN A 20 35.44 28.97 35.34
N ILE A 21 36.32 28.65 34.38
CA ILE A 21 37.76 28.94 34.51
C ILE A 21 38.32 29.53 33.20
N VAL A 22 38.45 30.86 33.20
CA VAL A 22 39.62 31.69 32.80
C VAL A 22 40.16 31.59 31.35
N SER A 23 39.89 32.65 30.57
CA SER A 23 40.76 33.24 29.52
C SER A 23 41.81 34.18 30.17
N PRO A 24 42.92 34.69 29.56
CA PRO A 24 43.02 35.17 28.16
C PRO A 24 44.42 35.12 27.47
N ASN A 25 44.46 35.52 26.18
CA ASN A 25 45.56 36.15 25.39
C ASN A 25 45.45 35.69 23.91
N THR A 26 45.57 36.46 22.82
CA THR A 26 45.89 37.87 22.54
C THR A 26 45.47 38.16 21.09
N SER A 27 45.19 39.43 20.81
CA SER A 27 44.71 40.09 19.60
C SER A 27 45.52 39.94 18.29
N SER A 28 44.79 40.12 17.18
CA SER A 28 45.10 40.94 15.97
C SER A 28 46.15 40.48 14.94
N SER A 29 45.71 40.24 13.69
CA SER A 29 45.87 41.16 12.53
C SER A 29 45.88 40.43 11.15
N THR A 30 44.98 40.84 10.25
CA THR A 30 45.06 40.69 8.77
C THR A 30 45.91 41.85 8.20
N PRO A 31 46.48 41.86 6.96
CA PRO A 31 45.77 41.68 5.68
C PRO A 31 46.56 41.11 4.45
N VAL A 32 45.78 40.94 3.38
CA VAL A 32 45.98 40.61 1.95
C VAL A 32 47.26 41.13 1.24
N GLN A 33 47.84 40.33 0.33
CA GLN A 33 48.27 40.83 -1.00
C GLN A 33 48.42 39.76 -2.08
N ALA A 34 47.88 40.06 -3.26
CA ALA A 34 47.90 39.28 -4.48
C ALA A 34 49.23 39.40 -5.24
N THR A 35 49.65 38.33 -5.93
CA THR A 35 50.52 38.40 -7.11
C THR A 35 50.11 37.36 -8.16
N SER A 36 50.51 37.65 -9.39
CA SER A 36 49.90 37.37 -10.68
C SER A 36 50.15 35.98 -11.30
N SER A 37 49.18 35.57 -12.15
CA SER A 37 49.21 34.43 -13.10
C SER A 37 50.35 34.51 -14.14
N PRO A 38 50.69 33.39 -14.82
CA PRO A 38 50.09 33.19 -16.14
C PRO A 38 49.69 31.73 -16.50
N ALA A 39 48.57 31.64 -17.21
CA ALA A 39 48.25 30.72 -18.32
C ALA A 39 48.78 29.27 -18.27
N SER A 40 47.88 28.33 -18.00
CA SER A 40 47.93 26.98 -18.60
C SER A 40 46.52 26.55 -19.02
N ALA A 41 46.44 25.95 -20.20
CA ALA A 41 45.24 25.66 -20.98
C ALA A 41 44.17 24.81 -20.25
N PRO A 42 42.90 24.83 -20.70
CA PRO A 42 41.87 23.98 -20.11
C PRO A 42 42.14 22.50 -20.41
N PRO A 43 42.03 21.58 -19.43
CA PRO A 43 42.05 20.16 -19.72
C PRO A 43 40.76 19.80 -20.50
N SER A 44 40.94 19.03 -21.58
CA SER A 44 39.84 18.48 -22.39
C SER A 44 38.87 17.65 -21.52
N PRO A 45 37.58 17.56 -21.87
CA PRO A 45 36.69 16.60 -21.23
C PRO A 45 37.08 15.19 -21.66
N ILE A 46 37.71 14.45 -20.74
CA ILE A 46 37.85 13.00 -20.85
C ILE A 46 36.45 12.45 -20.60
N PHE A 47 35.73 12.14 -21.68
CA PHE A 47 34.57 11.25 -21.60
C PHE A 47 35.11 9.88 -21.15
N SER A 48 34.99 9.61 -19.85
CA SER A 48 35.25 8.30 -19.28
C SER A 48 34.19 7.35 -19.83
N GLU A 49 34.55 6.54 -20.83
CA GLU A 49 33.74 5.38 -21.18
C GLU A 49 33.62 4.49 -19.94
N PRO A 50 32.42 4.05 -19.56
CA PRO A 50 32.29 3.07 -18.50
C PRO A 50 32.82 1.75 -19.04
N CYS A 51 34.10 1.48 -18.76
CA CYS A 51 34.70 0.16 -18.90
C CYS A 51 34.07 -0.78 -17.85
N MET A 52 32.82 -1.18 -18.09
CA MET A 52 32.20 -2.25 -17.33
C MET A 52 32.84 -3.55 -17.79
N SER A 53 33.66 -4.12 -16.90
CA SER A 53 34.33 -5.42 -17.05
C SER A 53 33.48 -6.42 -17.84
N THR A 54 34.04 -6.97 -18.92
CA THR A 54 33.38 -7.86 -19.89
C THR A 54 32.54 -8.97 -19.25
N GLY A 55 32.92 -9.45 -18.07
CA GLY A 55 32.13 -10.44 -17.31
C GLY A 55 30.76 -9.92 -16.82
N LYS A 56 30.66 -8.64 -16.46
CA LYS A 56 29.39 -8.02 -16.07
C LYS A 56 28.46 -7.86 -17.27
N ILE A 57 29.00 -7.48 -18.43
CA ILE A 57 28.23 -7.36 -19.67
C ILE A 57 27.64 -8.72 -20.08
N ILE A 58 28.41 -9.80 -19.98
CA ILE A 58 27.92 -11.16 -20.27
C ILE A 58 26.79 -11.54 -19.30
N LEU A 59 26.89 -11.20 -18.01
CA LEU A 59 25.82 -11.42 -17.04
C LEU A 59 24.55 -10.62 -17.35
N PHE A 60 24.67 -9.35 -17.75
CA PHE A 60 23.53 -8.54 -18.15
C PHE A 60 22.85 -9.08 -19.40
N VAL A 61 23.62 -9.50 -20.41
CA VAL A 61 23.08 -10.10 -21.63
C VAL A 61 22.42 -11.46 -21.34
N ALA A 62 23.05 -12.31 -20.53
CA ALA A 62 22.47 -13.59 -20.12
C ALA A 62 21.18 -13.39 -19.31
N GLY A 63 21.14 -12.41 -18.40
CA GLY A 63 19.95 -12.04 -17.64
C GLY A 63 18.82 -11.53 -18.54
N ALA A 64 19.13 -10.67 -19.50
CA ALA A 64 18.13 -10.16 -20.45
C ALA A 64 17.54 -11.29 -21.31
N VAL A 65 18.36 -12.23 -21.78
CA VAL A 65 17.89 -13.41 -22.54
C VAL A 65 17.01 -14.31 -21.67
N LEU A 66 17.37 -14.49 -20.39
CA LEU A 66 16.57 -15.28 -19.45
C LEU A 66 15.20 -14.65 -19.22
N VAL A 67 15.13 -13.33 -19.03
CA VAL A 67 13.86 -12.60 -18.82
C VAL A 67 12.96 -12.73 -20.05
N VAL A 68 13.50 -12.59 -21.26
CA VAL A 68 12.74 -12.76 -22.52
C VAL A 68 12.25 -14.21 -22.69
N ALA A 69 13.05 -15.20 -22.29
CA ALA A 69 12.65 -16.60 -22.34
C ALA A 69 11.52 -16.92 -21.35
N ILE A 70 11.60 -16.40 -20.13
CA ILE A 70 10.57 -16.59 -19.10
C ILE A 70 9.27 -15.89 -19.49
N SER A 71 9.34 -14.65 -19.98
CA SER A 71 8.13 -13.92 -20.42
C SER A 71 7.47 -14.58 -21.62
N GLY A 72 8.25 -15.09 -22.57
CA GLY A 72 7.76 -15.88 -23.69
C GLY A 72 7.10 -17.19 -23.25
N PHE A 73 7.67 -17.88 -22.26
CA PHE A 73 7.14 -19.14 -21.72
C PHE A 73 5.80 -18.92 -21.00
N ILE A 74 5.69 -17.86 -20.18
CA ILE A 74 4.44 -17.51 -19.49
C ILE A 74 3.37 -17.13 -20.53
N SER A 75 3.70 -16.28 -21.50
CA SER A 75 2.77 -15.90 -22.57
C SER A 75 2.29 -17.12 -23.38
N TYR A 76 3.20 -18.04 -23.70
CA TYR A 76 2.87 -19.31 -24.36
C TYR A 76 1.93 -20.16 -23.51
N TYR A 77 2.17 -20.29 -22.21
CA TYR A 77 1.33 -21.08 -21.31
C TYR A 77 -0.08 -20.50 -21.18
N VAL A 78 -0.21 -19.18 -21.05
CA VAL A 78 -1.50 -18.48 -20.99
C VAL A 78 -2.27 -18.59 -22.31
N LEU A 79 -1.59 -18.48 -23.45
CA LEU A 79 -2.21 -18.65 -24.76
C LEU A 79 -2.57 -20.12 -25.06
N SER A 80 -1.84 -21.07 -24.49
CA SER A 80 -2.13 -22.50 -24.63
C SER A 80 -3.31 -22.94 -23.74
N ALA A 81 -3.64 -22.18 -22.69
CA ALA A 81 -4.77 -22.45 -21.81
C ALA A 81 -6.12 -21.94 -22.34
N ARG A 82 -6.15 -21.18 -23.45
CA ARG A 82 -7.41 -20.75 -24.08
C ARG A 82 -7.93 -21.82 -25.06
N GLU A 83 -8.44 -22.91 -24.51
CA GLU A 83 -9.25 -23.83 -25.31
C GLU A 83 -10.66 -23.25 -25.49
N SER A 84 -11.23 -23.54 -26.66
CA SER A 84 -12.34 -22.86 -27.32
C SER A 84 -13.65 -22.91 -26.52
N VAL A 85 -14.13 -21.76 -26.00
CA VAL A 85 -15.53 -21.60 -25.59
C VAL A 85 -16.29 -20.94 -26.75
N VAL A 86 -16.85 -21.79 -27.61
CA VAL A 86 -17.83 -21.40 -28.64
C VAL A 86 -19.17 -21.21 -27.93
N PRO A 87 -19.87 -20.06 -27.99
CA PRO A 87 -21.23 -19.98 -27.47
C PRO A 87 -22.15 -20.72 -28.45
N ALA A 88 -22.56 -21.93 -28.08
CA ALA A 88 -23.58 -22.69 -28.79
C ALA A 88 -24.93 -22.00 -28.60
N ILE A 89 -25.39 -21.28 -29.63
CA ILE A 89 -26.78 -20.88 -29.78
C ILE A 89 -27.59 -22.16 -29.97
N VAL A 90 -28.33 -22.57 -28.94
CA VAL A 90 -29.40 -23.56 -29.08
C VAL A 90 -30.72 -22.89 -28.74
N THR A 91 -31.40 -22.48 -29.80
CA THR A 91 -32.84 -22.30 -29.82
C THR A 91 -33.52 -23.64 -29.51
N GLN A 92 -34.26 -23.71 -28.41
CA GLN A 92 -35.42 -24.59 -28.29
C GLN A 92 -36.60 -23.81 -27.70
N GLU A 93 -37.75 -24.07 -28.32
CA GLU A 93 -39.04 -23.40 -28.27
C GLU A 93 -39.78 -23.46 -26.91
N PRO A 94 -40.82 -22.61 -26.74
CA PRO A 94 -41.55 -22.43 -25.50
C PRO A 94 -42.49 -23.61 -25.23
N THR A 95 -42.44 -24.16 -24.02
CA THR A 95 -43.53 -25.01 -23.51
C THR A 95 -44.27 -24.23 -22.45
N GLU A 96 -45.45 -23.79 -22.85
CA GLU A 96 -46.49 -23.16 -22.09
C GLU A 96 -47.11 -24.13 -21.05
N GLN A 97 -47.85 -23.54 -20.12
CA GLN A 97 -48.86 -24.12 -19.22
C GLN A 97 -48.43 -24.73 -17.88
N THR A 98 -49.12 -24.51 -16.75
CA THR A 98 -50.19 -23.57 -16.34
C THR A 98 -50.58 -23.99 -14.92
N THR A 99 -50.62 -23.03 -13.97
CA THR A 99 -51.47 -22.95 -12.74
C THR A 99 -51.47 -24.11 -11.73
N LYS A 100 -51.55 -24.00 -10.39
CA LYS A 100 -51.85 -22.98 -9.35
C LYS A 100 -52.22 -23.83 -8.08
N PRO A 101 -52.37 -23.34 -6.82
CA PRO A 101 -51.67 -22.34 -6.00
C PRO A 101 -51.18 -22.88 -4.63
N ALA A 102 -50.38 -22.07 -3.94
CA ALA A 102 -50.28 -21.95 -2.48
C ALA A 102 -49.69 -23.14 -1.69
N GLU A 103 -48.39 -23.04 -1.40
CA GLU A 103 -47.92 -23.27 -0.03
C GLU A 103 -46.74 -22.35 0.25
N GLU A 104 -46.78 -21.78 1.44
CA GLU A 104 -46.06 -20.64 1.98
C GLU A 104 -44.57 -20.95 2.20
N ASN A 105 -43.69 -20.28 1.47
CA ASN A 105 -42.31 -20.08 1.88
C ASN A 105 -41.82 -18.78 1.23
N PRO A 106 -41.32 -17.77 1.98
CA PRO A 106 -40.78 -16.56 1.36
C PRO A 106 -39.47 -16.94 0.68
N VAL A 107 -39.56 -17.24 -0.62
CA VAL A 107 -38.41 -17.21 -1.53
C VAL A 107 -37.97 -15.75 -1.55
N ILE A 108 -36.87 -15.47 -0.86
CA ILE A 108 -36.15 -14.21 -1.03
C ILE A 108 -35.80 -14.15 -2.50
N GLU A 109 -36.54 -13.32 -3.23
CA GLU A 109 -36.17 -12.87 -4.56
C GLU A 109 -34.78 -12.28 -4.43
N GLN A 110 -33.76 -13.00 -4.92
CA GLN A 110 -32.52 -12.36 -5.28
C GLN A 110 -32.91 -11.29 -6.31
N PRO A 111 -32.69 -10.00 -6.03
CA PRO A 111 -33.07 -8.95 -6.94
C PRO A 111 -32.37 -9.24 -8.26
N VAL A 112 -33.18 -9.29 -9.30
CA VAL A 112 -32.75 -9.30 -10.68
C VAL A 112 -31.85 -8.07 -10.83
N VAL A 113 -30.53 -8.28 -10.87
CA VAL A 113 -29.58 -7.21 -11.19
C VAL A 113 -29.83 -6.84 -12.64
N ASP A 114 -30.75 -5.89 -12.79
CA ASP A 114 -30.87 -5.05 -13.96
C ASP A 114 -29.47 -4.50 -14.23
N ASP A 115 -28.95 -4.74 -15.43
CA ASP A 115 -27.70 -4.20 -15.98
C ASP A 115 -27.86 -2.68 -16.23
N SER A 116 -28.39 -1.98 -15.23
CA SER A 116 -28.11 -0.58 -15.01
C SER A 116 -26.62 -0.55 -14.72
N ALA A 117 -25.83 -0.08 -15.68
CA ALA A 117 -24.39 0.08 -15.57
C ALA A 117 -24.06 0.86 -14.30
N VAL A 118 -23.84 0.15 -13.19
CA VAL A 118 -23.48 0.78 -11.93
C VAL A 118 -22.07 1.32 -12.13
N VAL A 119 -21.91 2.60 -11.83
CA VAL A 119 -20.63 3.28 -12.03
C VAL A 119 -19.69 2.82 -10.94
N ASP A 120 -18.50 2.42 -11.36
CA ASP A 120 -17.35 2.07 -10.52
C ASP A 120 -16.16 2.82 -11.14
N THR A 121 -15.83 3.95 -10.52
CA THR A 121 -14.96 4.97 -11.11
C THR A 121 -13.48 4.61 -11.01
N ASP A 122 -13.04 3.97 -9.94
CA ASP A 122 -11.64 3.54 -9.73
C ASP A 122 -11.40 2.04 -9.94
N LYS A 123 -12.46 1.25 -10.08
CA LYS A 123 -12.44 -0.16 -10.50
C LYS A 123 -11.82 -1.09 -9.49
N ASP A 124 -12.02 -0.82 -8.20
CA ASP A 124 -11.62 -1.71 -7.12
C ASP A 124 -12.64 -2.85 -6.88
N GLY A 125 -13.89 -2.68 -7.37
CA GLY A 125 -14.98 -3.63 -7.24
C GLY A 125 -16.12 -3.19 -6.33
N LEU A 126 -16.03 -2.01 -5.70
CA LEU A 126 -17.13 -1.29 -5.10
C LEU A 126 -17.74 -0.31 -6.11
N THR A 127 -19.04 -0.12 -6.04
CA THR A 127 -19.72 0.87 -6.87
C THR A 127 -19.66 2.25 -6.22
N ASP A 128 -19.67 3.33 -7.01
CA ASP A 128 -19.63 4.71 -6.49
C ASP A 128 -20.73 4.97 -5.43
N GLU A 129 -21.88 4.29 -5.56
CA GLU A 129 -22.99 4.36 -4.59
C GLU A 129 -22.67 3.61 -3.28
N GLU A 130 -22.03 2.44 -3.36
CA GLU A 130 -21.57 1.70 -2.18
C GLU A 130 -20.50 2.47 -1.43
N GLU A 131 -19.56 3.07 -2.15
CA GLU A 131 -18.50 3.90 -1.59
C GLU A 131 -19.06 5.15 -0.89
N GLU A 132 -20.07 5.81 -1.48
CA GLU A 132 -20.75 6.94 -0.82
C GLU A 132 -21.40 6.53 0.51
N ILE A 133 -21.93 5.31 0.60
CA ILE A 133 -22.53 4.76 1.82
C ILE A 133 -21.47 4.41 2.87
N LEU A 134 -20.34 3.85 2.43
CA LEU A 134 -19.21 3.47 3.29
C LEU A 134 -18.38 4.67 3.73
N GLY A 135 -18.47 5.78 3.00
CA GLY A 135 -17.67 6.98 3.22
C GLY A 135 -16.28 6.91 2.59
N THR A 136 -16.02 5.90 1.76
CA THR A 136 -14.79 5.77 0.97
C THR A 136 -14.80 6.73 -0.23
N SER A 137 -13.69 6.79 -0.97
CA SER A 137 -13.51 7.74 -2.06
C SER A 137 -13.71 7.07 -3.42
N PRO A 138 -14.74 7.44 -4.21
CA PRO A 138 -15.02 6.89 -5.56
C PRO A 138 -13.99 7.18 -6.65
N ARG A 139 -12.77 7.51 -6.30
CA ARG A 139 -11.67 7.85 -7.20
C ARG A 139 -10.35 7.28 -6.69
N SER A 140 -10.39 6.52 -5.61
CA SER A 140 -9.25 5.99 -4.88
C SER A 140 -9.62 4.58 -4.47
N SER A 141 -9.07 3.59 -5.17
CA SER A 141 -9.29 2.17 -4.87
C SER A 141 -8.82 1.74 -3.48
N ASP A 142 -8.11 2.62 -2.79
CA ASP A 142 -7.50 2.48 -1.47
C ASP A 142 -7.64 3.87 -0.83
N THR A 143 -8.63 4.03 0.05
CA THR A 143 -9.06 5.33 0.58
C THR A 143 -8.12 5.83 1.66
N ASP A 144 -7.65 4.95 2.54
CA ASP A 144 -6.82 5.29 3.68
C ASP A 144 -5.30 5.14 3.42
N ARG A 145 -4.94 4.50 2.31
CA ARG A 145 -3.59 4.38 1.74
C ARG A 145 -2.66 3.47 2.53
N ASP A 146 -3.16 2.31 2.92
CA ASP A 146 -2.41 1.27 3.62
C ASP A 146 -1.94 0.12 2.70
N GLU A 147 -2.17 0.26 1.38
CA GLU A 147 -1.89 -0.75 0.34
C GLU A 147 -2.91 -1.91 0.26
N LEU A 148 -4.09 -1.76 0.86
CA LEU A 148 -5.24 -2.67 0.74
C LEU A 148 -6.38 -1.97 -0.02
N TYR A 149 -7.11 -2.68 -0.88
CA TYR A 149 -8.22 -2.06 -1.61
C TYR A 149 -9.50 -1.98 -0.76
N ASP A 150 -10.27 -0.89 -0.88
CA ASP A 150 -11.51 -0.68 -0.11
C ASP A 150 -12.47 -1.87 -0.29
N TYR A 151 -12.58 -2.41 -1.51
CA TYR A 151 -13.31 -3.65 -1.77
C TYR A 151 -12.83 -4.83 -0.93
N GLU A 152 -11.52 -5.07 -0.86
CA GLU A 152 -10.93 -6.19 -0.12
C GLU A 152 -11.17 -6.04 1.37
N GLU A 153 -11.02 -4.82 1.89
CA GLU A 153 -11.33 -4.49 3.28
C GLU A 153 -12.77 -4.82 3.63
N VAL A 154 -13.72 -4.34 2.83
CA VAL A 154 -15.15 -4.49 3.14
C VAL A 154 -15.64 -5.92 2.94
N ARG A 155 -15.16 -6.61 1.89
CA ARG A 155 -15.72 -7.90 1.45
C ARG A 155 -14.91 -9.12 1.89
N VAL A 156 -13.61 -8.98 2.11
CA VAL A 156 -12.70 -10.10 2.39
C VAL A 156 -12.20 -10.09 3.82
N TYR A 157 -11.62 -8.97 4.25
CA TYR A 157 -10.94 -8.88 5.55
C TYR A 157 -11.83 -8.32 6.66
N HIS A 158 -12.92 -7.65 6.30
CA HIS A 158 -13.83 -6.98 7.22
C HIS A 158 -13.14 -5.94 8.12
N THR A 159 -12.14 -5.27 7.58
CA THR A 159 -11.43 -4.11 8.16
C THR A 159 -12.18 -2.81 7.85
N ASN A 160 -11.67 -1.69 8.35
CA ASN A 160 -12.22 -0.37 8.17
C ASN A 160 -11.48 0.40 7.04
N PRO A 161 -12.11 0.61 5.87
CA PRO A 161 -11.46 1.25 4.71
C PRO A 161 -11.16 2.75 4.88
N LEU A 162 -11.37 3.28 6.08
CA LEU A 162 -11.05 4.65 6.46
C LEU A 162 -9.92 4.71 7.49
N SER A 163 -9.37 3.57 7.91
CA SER A 163 -8.39 3.44 8.97
C SER A 163 -7.31 2.45 8.59
N LYS A 164 -6.11 2.98 8.36
CA LYS A 164 -4.92 2.19 7.97
C LYS A 164 -4.60 1.04 8.91
N ASP A 165 -5.06 1.13 10.15
CA ASP A 165 -4.88 0.19 11.25
C ASP A 165 -6.28 0.03 11.87
N SER A 166 -6.93 -1.10 11.62
CA SER A 166 -8.33 -1.32 12.00
C SER A 166 -8.51 -1.75 13.44
N ASP A 167 -7.50 -2.41 14.02
CA ASP A 167 -7.54 -2.91 15.40
C ASP A 167 -6.73 -2.03 16.39
N ASP A 168 -6.14 -0.94 15.90
CA ASP A 168 -5.35 0.05 16.62
C ASP A 168 -4.12 -0.56 17.34
N ASP A 169 -3.52 -1.61 16.80
CA ASP A 169 -2.37 -2.30 17.40
C ASP A 169 -0.99 -1.73 16.99
N GLY A 170 -0.99 -0.84 15.99
CA GLY A 170 0.17 -0.13 15.45
C GLY A 170 0.76 -0.72 14.17
N TYR A 171 0.14 -1.74 13.59
CA TYR A 171 0.46 -2.25 12.25
C TYR A 171 -0.62 -1.84 11.24
N GLU A 172 -0.23 -1.63 9.98
CA GLU A 172 -1.19 -1.29 8.93
C GLU A 172 -1.85 -2.58 8.38
N ASP A 173 -3.15 -2.58 8.11
CA ASP A 173 -3.92 -3.79 7.74
C ASP A 173 -3.30 -4.46 6.49
N GLY A 174 -2.96 -3.66 5.47
CA GLY A 174 -2.27 -4.12 4.27
C GLY A 174 -0.91 -4.78 4.56
N VAL A 175 -0.15 -4.27 5.54
CA VAL A 175 1.14 -4.85 5.97
C VAL A 175 0.92 -6.18 6.69
N GLU A 176 -0.10 -6.26 7.52
CA GLU A 176 -0.45 -7.46 8.25
C GLU A 176 -0.87 -8.59 7.31
N ILE A 177 -1.76 -8.30 6.36
CA ILE A 177 -2.21 -9.27 5.35
C ILE A 177 -1.03 -9.73 4.48
N ALA A 178 -0.17 -8.81 4.05
CA ALA A 178 1.05 -9.17 3.32
C ALA A 178 1.99 -10.06 4.16
N GLY A 179 1.99 -9.89 5.49
CA GLY A 179 2.72 -10.70 6.45
C GLY A 179 2.03 -12.01 6.87
N GLY A 180 0.76 -12.21 6.51
CA GLY A 180 -0.08 -13.33 6.94
C GLY A 180 -0.58 -13.22 8.38
N TYR A 181 -0.72 -12.00 8.88
CA TYR A 181 -1.32 -11.64 10.17
C TYR A 181 -2.81 -11.29 10.00
N ASP A 182 -3.55 -11.31 11.11
CA ASP A 182 -4.97 -10.99 11.17
C ASP A 182 -5.15 -9.47 11.40
N PRO A 183 -5.72 -8.71 10.45
CA PRO A 183 -5.83 -7.25 10.57
C PRO A 183 -6.93 -6.77 11.55
N ASN A 184 -7.66 -7.70 12.15
CA ASN A 184 -8.68 -7.39 13.16
C ASN A 184 -8.31 -7.93 14.55
N GLY A 185 -7.09 -8.41 14.74
CA GLY A 185 -6.66 -8.84 16.05
C GLY A 185 -5.31 -9.53 16.11
N LEU A 186 -4.94 -9.88 17.34
CA LEU A 186 -3.64 -10.48 17.60
C LEU A 186 -3.50 -11.88 16.98
N GLY A 187 -2.58 -12.05 16.04
CA GLY A 187 -2.08 -13.36 15.63
C GLY A 187 -1.93 -13.53 14.12
N LYS A 188 -1.77 -14.78 13.68
CA LYS A 188 -1.74 -15.13 12.26
C LYS A 188 -3.12 -15.46 11.73
N LEU A 189 -3.43 -15.01 10.52
CA LEU A 189 -4.72 -15.20 9.82
C LEU A 189 -5.13 -16.69 9.66
N LEU A 190 -4.21 -17.63 9.86
CA LEU A 190 -4.42 -19.08 9.69
C LEU A 190 -4.26 -19.90 10.99
N GLU A 191 -4.10 -19.26 12.15
CA GLU A 191 -3.94 -19.97 13.41
C GLU A 191 -5.32 -20.35 13.96
N LEU A 192 -5.82 -21.53 13.55
CA LEU A 192 -7.03 -22.12 14.11
C LEU A 192 -6.93 -22.11 15.65
N PRO A 193 -8.01 -21.73 16.38
CA PRO A 193 -7.98 -21.77 17.82
C PRO A 193 -7.58 -23.17 18.28
N SER A 194 -6.46 -23.25 19.00
CA SER A 194 -6.05 -24.48 19.67
C SER A 194 -7.16 -24.81 20.66
N VAL A 195 -8.02 -25.78 20.30
CA VAL A 195 -9.05 -26.29 21.20
C VAL A 195 -8.32 -26.99 22.34
N GLU A 196 -8.20 -26.31 23.49
CA GLU A 196 -7.81 -26.93 24.76
C GLU A 196 -8.95 -27.77 25.36
#